data_AF-A0A444ISW7-F1
#
_entry.id   AF-A0A444ISW7-F1
#
_cell.length_a   1.000
_cell.length_b   1.000
_cell.length_c   1.000
_cell.angle_alpha   90.00
_cell.angle_beta   90.00
_cell.angle_gamma   90.00
#
_symmetry.space_group_name_H-M   'P 1'
#
loop_
_entity.id
_entity.type
_entity.pdbx_description
1 polymer ?
#
loop_
_entity_poly.entity_id
_entity_poly.type
_entity_poly.pdbx_seq_one_letter_code
_entity_poly.pdbx_strand_id
1 'polypeptide(L)'
;EEIIYAVVEASISPEMQDELEAGLDELTEQGWDDLVAAIQRILSGERDEAALSEPLDYEDAAVIHAILEALPGRGRGTARRALTCFRYD
;
A
#
# COMPACT_ATOMS: atom_id res chain seq x y z
N GLU A 1 8.28 3.96 7.60
CA GLU A 1 8.59 3.00 6.52
C GLU A 1 7.91 1.63 6.67
N GLU A 2 7.19 1.35 7.77
CA GLU A 2 6.51 0.06 8.01
C GLU A 2 5.19 -0.10 7.22
N ILE A 3 4.47 1.00 6.98
CA ILE A 3 3.19 1.04 6.26
C ILE A 3 3.31 0.53 4.82
N ILE A 4 4.42 0.80 4.11
CA ILE A 4 4.60 0.39 2.72
C ILE A 4 4.56 -1.14 2.59
N TYR A 5 5.21 -1.85 3.51
CA TYR A 5 5.27 -3.31 3.48
C TYR A 5 3.91 -3.94 3.82
N ALA A 6 3.25 -3.44 4.87
CA ALA A 6 1.92 -3.91 5.27
C ALA A 6 0.88 -3.76 4.14
N VAL A 7 0.90 -2.63 3.42
CA VAL A 7 -0.02 -2.40 2.29
C VAL A 7 0.28 -3.30 1.11
N VAL A 8 1.56 -3.51 0.79
CA VAL A 8 1.96 -4.39 -0.32
C VAL A 8 1.58 -5.83 -0.04
N GLU A 9 1.74 -6.31 1.20
CA GLU A 9 1.37 -7.67 1.61
C GLU A 9 -0.15 -7.90 1.58
N ALA A 10 -0.95 -6.98 2.11
CA ALA A 10 -2.41 -7.08 2.02
C ALA A 10 -2.94 -6.98 0.58
N SER A 11 -2.21 -6.29 -0.31
CA SER A 11 -2.58 -6.19 -1.72
C SER A 11 -2.37 -7.50 -2.48
N ILE A 12 -1.49 -8.39 -2.00
CA ILE A 12 -1.23 -9.71 -2.62
C ILE A 12 -1.90 -10.87 -1.87
N SER A 13 -2.29 -10.66 -0.62
CA SER A 13 -2.88 -11.67 0.27
C SER A 13 -4.22 -11.17 0.82
N PRO A 14 -5.37 -11.67 0.33
CA PRO A 14 -6.68 -11.25 0.82
C PRO A 14 -6.90 -11.58 2.31
N GLU A 15 -6.21 -12.60 2.84
CA GLU A 15 -6.22 -12.95 4.26
C GLU A 15 -5.56 -11.89 5.17
N MET A 16 -4.67 -11.06 4.61
CA MET A 16 -4.03 -9.95 5.32
C MET A 16 -4.79 -8.64 5.15
N GLN A 17 -5.84 -8.60 4.33
CA GLN A 17 -6.68 -7.39 4.19
C GLN A 17 -7.45 -7.09 5.45
N ASP A 18 -8.05 -8.11 6.09
CA ASP A 18 -8.79 -7.92 7.35
C ASP A 18 -7.88 -7.37 8.48
N GLU A 19 -6.63 -7.83 8.55
CA GLU A 19 -5.65 -7.34 9.54
C GLU A 19 -5.15 -5.93 9.20
N LEU A 20 -4.96 -5.63 7.91
CA LEU A 20 -4.62 -4.29 7.46
C LEU A 20 -5.77 -3.30 7.70
N GLU A 21 -7.03 -3.69 7.50
CA GLU A 21 -8.20 -2.83 7.74
C GLU A 21 -8.23 -2.33 9.19
N ALA A 22 -7.93 -3.20 10.16
CA ALA A 22 -7.82 -2.77 11.56
C ALA A 22 -6.70 -1.74 11.78
N GLY A 23 -5.57 -1.89 11.09
CA GLY A 23 -4.48 -0.89 11.11
C GLY A 23 -4.83 0.41 10.38
N LEU A 24 -5.63 0.34 9.30
CA LEU A 24 -6.11 1.50 8.56
C LEU A 24 -7.11 2.34 9.38
N ASP A 25 -7.95 1.70 10.20
CA ASP A 25 -8.83 2.41 11.14
C ASP A 25 -8.01 3.24 12.14
N GLU A 26 -6.92 2.68 12.70
CA GLU A 26 -6.04 3.42 13.62
C GLU A 26 -5.30 4.58 12.93
N LEU A 27 -4.93 4.42 11.65
CA LEU A 27 -4.32 5.50 10.85
C LEU A 27 -5.33 6.62 10.55
N THR A 28 -6.59 6.25 10.30
CA THR A 28 -7.70 7.20 10.12
C THR A 28 -7.92 8.01 11.40
N GLU A 29 -7.89 7.38 12.58
CA GLU A 29 -7.98 8.08 13.87
C GLU A 29 -6.82 9.05 14.13
N GLN A 30 -5.67 8.82 13.49
CA GLN A 30 -4.50 9.71 13.54
C GLN A 30 -4.51 10.82 12.48
N GLY A 31 -5.58 10.93 11.67
CA GLY A 31 -5.75 11.96 10.65
C GLY A 31 -5.07 11.66 9.31
N TRP A 32 -4.81 10.38 9.01
CA TRP A 32 -4.25 9.93 7.74
C TRP A 32 -5.34 9.47 6.76
N ASP A 33 -6.53 10.07 6.84
CA ASP A 33 -7.72 9.67 6.08
C ASP A 33 -7.48 9.60 4.56
N ASP A 34 -6.75 10.57 4.00
CA ASP A 34 -6.46 10.63 2.57
C ASP A 34 -5.55 9.49 2.11
N LEU A 35 -4.54 9.14 2.92
CA LEU A 35 -3.64 8.01 2.65
C LEU A 35 -4.40 6.68 2.74
N VAL A 36 -5.25 6.50 3.75
CA VAL A 36 -6.10 5.32 3.91
C VAL A 36 -7.05 5.17 2.71
N ALA A 37 -7.67 6.26 2.27
CA ALA A 37 -8.54 6.26 1.09
C ALA A 37 -7.78 5.86 -0.19
N ALA A 38 -6.54 6.30 -0.36
CA ALA A 38 -5.70 5.90 -1.49
C ALA A 38 -5.33 4.41 -1.41
N ILE A 39 -4.98 3.90 -0.23
CA ILE A 39 -4.68 2.47 -0.01
C ILE A 39 -5.90 1.60 -0.32
N GLN A 40 -7.10 1.96 0.16
CA GLN A 40 -8.33 1.21 -0.13
C GLN A 40 -8.66 1.18 -1.63
N ARG A 41 -8.39 2.27 -2.36
CA ARG A 41 -8.52 2.31 -3.83
C ARG A 41 -7.54 1.33 -4.48
N ILE A 42 -6.29 1.26 -4.02
CA ILE A 42 -5.31 0.27 -4.48
C ILE A 42 -5.81 -1.16 -4.19
N LEU A 43 -6.34 -1.44 -3.01
CA LEU A 43 -6.91 -2.76 -2.69
C LEU A 43 -8.10 -3.10 -3.59
N SER A 44 -8.90 -2.09 -3.97
CA SER A 44 -10.01 -2.22 -4.93
C SER A 44 -9.57 -2.42 -6.39
N GLY A 45 -8.26 -2.32 -6.67
CA GLY A 45 -7.68 -2.52 -8.00
C GLY A 45 -7.37 -1.24 -8.78
N GLU A 46 -7.54 -0.05 -8.19
CA GLU A 46 -7.11 1.21 -8.80
C GLU A 46 -5.59 1.28 -8.92
N ARG A 47 -5.07 1.65 -10.08
CA ARG A 47 -3.63 1.70 -10.36
C ARG A 47 -3.20 3.03 -10.99
N ASP A 48 -4.12 3.99 -11.11
CA ASP A 48 -3.83 5.34 -11.59
C ASP A 48 -3.12 6.15 -10.49
N GLU A 49 -1.80 6.30 -10.64
CA GLU A 49 -0.95 7.05 -9.72
C GLU A 49 -1.36 8.52 -9.58
N ALA A 50 -1.80 9.16 -10.67
CA ALA A 50 -2.20 10.56 -10.64
C ALA A 50 -3.51 10.73 -9.85
N ALA A 51 -4.48 9.84 -10.07
CA ALA A 51 -5.74 9.87 -9.33
C ALA A 51 -5.57 9.52 -7.84
N LEU A 52 -4.62 8.64 -7.50
CA LEU A 52 -4.33 8.23 -6.12
C LEU A 52 -3.52 9.29 -5.35
N SER A 53 -2.68 10.07 -6.04
CA SER A 53 -1.83 11.10 -5.43
C SER A 53 -2.47 12.50 -5.41
N GLU A 54 -3.54 12.73 -6.17
CA GLU A 54 -4.23 14.03 -6.22
C GLU A 54 -4.68 14.58 -4.84
N PRO A 55 -5.25 13.77 -3.92
CA PRO A 55 -5.62 14.26 -2.60
C PRO A 55 -4.46 14.25 -1.59
N LEU A 56 -3.30 13.71 -1.95
CA LEU A 56 -2.19 13.46 -1.03
C LEU A 56 -1.19 14.61 -1.03
N ASP A 57 -0.51 14.76 0.10
CA ASP A 57 0.68 15.61 0.14
C ASP A 57 1.87 14.92 -0.56
N TYR A 58 2.99 15.63 -0.68
CA TYR A 58 4.17 15.11 -1.37
C TYR A 58 4.77 13.88 -0.67
N GLU A 59 4.67 13.79 0.65
CA GLU A 59 5.21 12.69 1.44
C GLU A 59 4.35 11.43 1.26
N ASP A 60 3.03 11.59 1.34
CA ASP A 60 2.06 10.52 1.12
C ASP A 60 2.03 10.02 -0.33
N ALA A 61 2.17 10.93 -1.30
CA ALA A 61 2.27 10.57 -2.72
C ALA A 61 3.50 9.68 -2.99
N ALA A 62 4.63 9.91 -2.29
CA ALA A 62 5.81 9.08 -2.41
C ALA A 62 5.58 7.65 -1.86
N VAL A 63 4.79 7.52 -0.78
CA VAL A 63 4.38 6.22 -0.21
C VAL A 63 3.51 5.45 -1.21
N ILE A 64 2.49 6.09 -1.79
CA ILE A 64 1.64 5.49 -2.82
C ILE A 64 2.43 5.06 -4.05
N HIS A 65 3.36 5.89 -4.51
CA HIS A 65 4.24 5.55 -5.63
C HIS A 65 5.04 4.27 -5.34
N ALA A 66 5.66 4.17 -4.15
CA ALA A 66 6.43 3.00 -3.75
C ALA A 66 5.57 1.72 -3.69
N ILE A 67 4.33 1.82 -3.18
CA ILE A 67 3.38 0.70 -3.15
C ILE A 67 3.06 0.24 -4.58
N LEU A 68 2.72 1.17 -5.48
CA LEU A 68 2.41 0.86 -6.88
C LEU A 68 3.60 0.23 -7.62
N GLU A 69 4.83 0.64 -7.32
CA GLU A 69 6.04 0.04 -7.87
C GLU A 69 6.30 -1.39 -7.37
N ALA A 70 5.92 -1.68 -6.13
CA ALA A 70 6.08 -3.00 -5.53
C ALA A 70 5.04 -4.04 -6.01
N LEU A 71 3.89 -3.59 -6.54
CA LEU A 71 2.82 -4.49 -6.99
C LEU A 71 3.17 -5.27 -8.28
N PRO A 72 2.93 -6.59 -8.31
CA PRO A 72 3.16 -7.40 -9.51
C PRO A 72 2.09 -7.11 -10.57
N GLY A 73 2.37 -6.16 -11.46
CA GLY A 73 1.45 -5.76 -12.52
C GLY A 73 1.97 -4.68 -13.47
N ARG A 74 2.95 -3.87 -13.05
CA ARG A 74 3.75 -3.08 -13.99
C ARG A 74 4.69 -4.05 -14.72
N GLY A 75 4.43 -4.29 -16.00
CA GLY A 75 5.37 -5.00 -16.87
C GLY A 75 6.70 -4.26 -17.02
N ARG A 76 7.59 -4.36 -16.02
CA ARG A 76 9.05 -4.24 -16.13
C ARG A 76 9.65 -5.07 -15.00
N GLY A 77 10.11 -6.27 -15.35
CA GLY A 77 10.66 -7.19 -14.39
C GLY A 77 11.98 -6.69 -13.81
N THR A 78 11.98 -6.29 -12.54
CA THR A 78 13.14 -6.31 -11.63
C THR A 78 12.71 -6.04 -10.18
N ALA A 79 11.85 -6.87 -9.60
CA ALA A 79 11.65 -6.85 -8.13
C ALA A 79 11.25 -8.24 -7.60
N ARG A 80 11.86 -9.29 -8.17
CA ARG A 80 11.69 -10.66 -7.67
C ARG A 80 12.80 -10.97 -6.68
N ARG A 81 12.83 -10.29 -5.53
CA ARG A 81 13.71 -10.58 -4.37
C ARG A 81 13.43 -9.64 -3.20
N ALA A 82 12.32 -9.85 -2.49
CA ALA A 82 12.17 -9.26 -1.15
C ALA A 82 11.23 -10.05 -0.23
N LEU A 83 10.28 -10.81 -0.76
CA LEU A 83 9.24 -11.46 0.05
C LEU A 83 9.65 -12.85 0.61
N THR A 84 10.88 -13.05 1.08
CA THR A 84 11.25 -14.36 1.67
C THR A 84 12.04 -14.29 2.97
N CYS A 85 12.19 -13.13 3.61
CA CYS A 85 12.98 -13.06 4.84
C CYS A 85 12.22 -12.77 6.13
N PHE A 86 10.99 -12.28 6.12
CA PHE A 86 10.34 -11.86 7.37
C PHE A 86 9.23 -12.79 7.81
N ARG A 87 9.59 -14.06 8.05
CA ARG A 87 8.77 -14.93 8.89
C ARG A 87 9.35 -14.88 10.30
N TYR A 88 8.75 -14.02 11.13
CA TYR A 88 8.61 -14.14 12.58
C TYR A 88 9.91 -14.37 13.40
N ASP A 89 10.38 -13.32 14.09
CA ASP A 89 10.97 -13.45 15.43
C ASP A 89 10.67 -12.19 16.26
#